data_AF-A0A924Q3X1-F1
#
_entry.id   AF-A0A924Q3X1-F1
#
_cell.length_a   1.000
_cell.length_b   1.000
_cell.length_c   1.000
_cell.angle_alpha   90.00
_cell.angle_beta   90.00
_cell.angle_gamma   90.00
#
_symmetry.space_group_name_H-M   'P 1'
#
loop_
_entity.id
_entity.type
_entity.pdbx_description
1 polymer ?
#
loop_
_entity_poly.entity_id
_entity_poly.type
_entity_poly.pdbx_seq_one_letter_code
_entity_poly.pdbx_strand_id
1 'polypeptide(L)' 'MDTTPHFPIYMDYSATNPCDERVVDAMVPWLRQHFGNPASRSHAWGWEAEEAVEKARVDVAALIGA' A
#
# COMPACT_ATOMS: atom_id res chain seq x y z
N MET A 1 -18.39 -2.26 33.65
CA MET A 1 -19.18 -1.41 32.74
C MET A 1 -18.44 -1.41 31.43
N ASP A 2 -18.95 -2.18 30.47
CA ASP A 2 -18.35 -2.37 29.17
C ASP A 2 -18.66 -1.13 28.32
N THR A 3 -17.76 -0.15 28.34
CA THR A 3 -17.85 1.05 27.51
C THR A 3 -17.15 0.79 26.18
N THR A 4 -17.56 -0.27 25.49
CA THR A 4 -17.18 -0.42 24.08
C THR A 4 -17.93 0.67 23.29
N PRO A 5 -17.24 1.60 22.61
CA PRO A 5 -17.91 2.64 21.86
C PRO A 5 -18.80 2.03 20.77
N HIS A 6 -20.07 2.42 20.74
CA HIS A 6 -20.95 2.08 19.62
C HIS A 6 -20.58 2.95 18.42
N PHE A 7 -19.66 2.45 17.59
CA PHE A 7 -19.39 3.05 16.28
C PHE A 7 -20.57 2.76 15.33
N PRO A 8 -20.89 3.68 14.40
CA PRO A 8 -21.86 3.39 13.35
C PRO A 8 -21.39 2.20 12.51
N ILE A 9 -22.34 1.37 12.06
CA ILE A 9 -22.04 0.29 11.12
C ILE A 9 -21.63 0.94 9.78
N TYR A 10 -20.43 0.65 9.31
CA TYR A 10 -19.92 1.17 8.05
C TYR A 10 -20.54 0.40 6.87
N MET A 11 -21.43 1.06 6.12
CA MET A 11 -22.08 0.50 4.94
C MET A 11 -21.73 1.25 3.64
N ASP A 12 -20.77 2.18 3.68
CA ASP A 12 -20.42 3.07 2.56
C ASP A 12 -19.17 2.61 1.78
N TYR A 13 -19.03 1.30 1.58
CA TYR A 13 -17.91 0.71 0.83
C TYR A 13 -17.87 1.10 -0.66
N SER A 14 -18.93 1.71 -1.18
CA SER A 14 -18.95 2.28 -2.53
C SER A 14 -18.24 3.63 -2.63
N ALA A 15 -18.16 4.40 -1.53
CA ALA A 15 -17.47 5.69 -1.52
C ALA A 15 -15.96 5.50 -1.32
N THR A 16 -15.57 4.65 -0.37
CA THR A 16 -14.18 4.27 -0.11
C THR A 16 -14.12 3.01 0.76
N ASN A 17 -12.93 2.46 0.96
CA ASN A 17 -12.72 1.24 1.71
C ASN A 17 -11.67 1.48 2.80
N PRO A 18 -11.88 0.97 4.03
CA PRO A 18 -10.80 0.79 4.98
C PRO A 18 -9.67 -0.02 4.32
N CYS A 19 -8.43 0.38 4.56
CA CYS A 19 -7.28 -0.39 4.06
C CYS A 19 -7.25 -1.76 4.73
N ASP A 20 -7.08 -2.82 3.95
CA ASP A 20 -6.77 -4.16 4.47
C ASP A 20 -5.44 -4.10 5.25
N GLU A 21 -5.38 -4.76 6.41
CA GLU A 21 -4.18 -4.76 7.27
C GLU A 21 -2.93 -5.20 6.49
N ARG A 22 -3.07 -6.16 5.57
CA ARG A 22 -1.97 -6.64 4.72
C ARG A 22 -1.43 -5.55 3.79
N VAL A 23 -2.30 -4.65 3.33
CA VAL A 23 -1.90 -3.51 2.50
C VAL A 23 -1.13 -2.49 3.35
N VAL A 24 -1.63 -2.20 4.56
CA VAL A 24 -0.95 -1.28 5.47
C VAL A 24 0.43 -1.82 5.83
N ASP A 25 0.53 -3.08 6.23
CA ASP A 25 1.79 -3.72 6.62
C ASP A 25 2.81 -3.72 5.47
N ALA A 26 2.36 -3.97 4.23
CA ALA A 26 3.20 -3.92 3.05
C ALA A 26 3.70 -2.49 2.75
N MET A 27 2.89 -1.46 3.03
CA MET A 27 3.21 -0.07 2.73
C MET A 27 4.05 0.62 3.80
N VAL A 28 3.90 0.27 5.08
CA VAL A 28 4.61 0.91 6.20
C VAL A 28 6.13 1.00 5.97
N PRO A 29 6.84 -0.04 5.50
CA PRO A 29 8.28 0.07 5.22
C PRO A 29 8.65 1.20 4.24
N TRP A 30 7.83 1.44 3.22
CA TRP A 30 8.04 2.49 2.20
C TRP A 30 7.77 3.89 2.72
N LEU A 31 6.99 4.03 3.79
CA LEU A 31 6.72 5.31 4.43
C LEU A 31 7.83 5.78 5.39
N ARG A 32 8.69 4.87 5.86
CA ARG A 32 9.72 5.20 6.88
C ARG A 32 11.15 4.81 6.53
N GLN A 33 11.37 3.67 5.88
CA GLN A 33 12.69 3.07 5.68
C GLN A 33 13.13 3.13 4.22
N HIS A 34 12.24 2.77 3.30
CA HIS A 34 12.54 2.70 1.86
C HIS A 34 12.00 3.93 1.13
N PHE A 35 12.44 5.11 1.55
CA PHE A 35 11.93 6.41 1.06
C PHE A 35 12.56 6.86 -0.27
N GLY A 36 13.25 5.97 -0.99
CA GLY A 36 13.92 6.29 -2.24
C GLY A 36 12.93 6.70 -3.34
N ASN A 37 13.34 7.64 -4.18
CA ASN A 37 12.58 7.98 -5.38
C ASN A 37 12.84 6.92 -6.46
N PRO A 38 11.82 6.20 -6.98
CA PRO A 38 12.00 5.17 -8.02
C PRO A 38 12.59 5.72 -9.33
N ALA A 39 12.52 7.03 -9.58
CA ALA A 39 13.15 7.64 -10.75
C ALA A 39 14.67 7.88 -10.58
N SER A 40 15.23 7.69 -9.39
CA SER A 40 16.66 7.91 -9.11
C SER A 40 17.50 6.73 -9.60
N ARG A 41 18.28 6.93 -10.67
CA ARG A 41 19.08 5.86 -11.30
C ARG A 41 20.51 5.71 -10.76
N SER A 42 20.96 6.59 -9.88
CA SER A 42 22.37 6.70 -9.47
C SER A 42 22.70 6.04 -8.14
N HIS A 43 21.71 5.53 -7.39
CA HIS A 43 21.94 5.01 -6.05
C HIS A 43 20.96 3.90 -5.67
N ALA A 44 21.38 3.05 -4.74
CA ALA A 44 20.64 1.86 -4.30
C ALA A 44 19.21 2.16 -3.81
N TRP A 45 19.00 3.28 -3.11
CA TRP A 45 17.66 3.65 -2.63
C TRP A 45 16.64 3.81 -3.78
N GLY A 46 17.08 4.29 -4.94
CA GLY A 46 16.19 4.48 -6.09
C GLY A 46 15.92 3.16 -6.82
N TRP A 47 16.95 2.32 -6.94
CA TRP A 47 16.83 0.98 -7.53
C TRP A 47 15.86 0.08 -6.75
N GLU A 48 15.95 0.09 -5.42
CA GLU A 48 15.04 -0.68 -4.56
C GLU A 48 13.59 -0.19 -4.71
N ALA A 49 13.37 1.12 -4.77
CA ALA A 49 12.04 1.69 -4.97
C ALA A 49 11.49 1.41 -6.38
N GLU A 50 12.33 1.46 -7.40
CA GLU A 50 11.97 1.10 -8.79
C GLU A 50 11.50 -0.35 -8.88
N GLU A 51 12.26 -1.28 -8.30
CA GLU A 51 11.91 -2.71 -8.29
C GLU A 51 10.55 -2.95 -7.62
N ALA A 52 10.26 -2.28 -6.51
CA ALA A 52 8.97 -2.41 -5.83
C ALA A 52 7.80 -1.86 -6.63
N VAL A 53 7.98 -0.71 -7.31
CA VAL A 53 6.96 -0.14 -8.19
C VAL A 53 6.68 -1.05 -9.38
N GLU A 54 7.73 -1.60 -10.01
CA GLU A 54 7.56 -2.51 -11.14
C GLU A 54 6.94 -3.84 -10.73
N LYS A 55 7.28 -4.37 -9.55
CA LYS A 55 6.58 -5.52 -8.98
C LYS A 55 5.08 -5.23 -8.80
N ALA A 56 4.72 -4.10 -8.21
CA ALA A 56 3.31 -3.73 -8.02
C ALA A 56 2.58 -3.58 -9.37
N ARG A 57 3.26 -3.04 -10.40
CA ARG A 57 2.71 -2.94 -11.75
C ARG A 57 2.39 -4.32 -12.34
N VAL A 58 3.31 -5.27 -12.22
CA VAL A 58 3.13 -6.65 -12.69
C VAL A 58 1.99 -7.35 -11.95
N ASP A 59 1.92 -7.19 -10.62
CA ASP A 59 0.86 -7.79 -9.80
C ASP A 59 -0.54 -7.29 -10.22
N VAL A 60 -0.67 -5.98 -10.54
CA VAL A 60 -1.92 -5.39 -11.06
C VAL A 60 -2.22 -5.86 -12.48
N ALA A 61 -1.23 -5.92 -13.36
CA ALA A 61 -1.41 -6.41 -14.74
C ALA A 61 -1.91 -7.86 -14.75
N ALA A 62 -1.31 -8.72 -13.93
CA ALA A 62 -1.71 -10.12 -13.79
C ALA A 62 -3.15 -10.27 -13.27
N LEU A 63 -3.60 -9.40 -12.36
CA LEU A 63 -4.98 -9.42 -11.83
C LEU A 63 -6.03 -9.18 -12.94
N ILE A 64 -5.72 -8.32 -13.91
CA ILE A 64 -6.66 -7.96 -14.98
C ILE A 64 -6.40 -8.71 -16.30
N GLY A 65 -5.35 -9.53 -16.36
CA GLY A 65 -4.95 -10.27 -17.56
C GLY A 65 -4.36 -9.39 -18.68
N ALA A 66 -3.64 -8.33 -18.30
CA ALA A 66 -2.94 -7.43 -19.22
C ALA A 66 -1.47 -7.83 -19.47
#